data_AF-A0A6C0KEE9-F1
#
_entry.id   AF-A0A6C0KEE9-F1
#
_cell.length_a   1.000
_cell.length_b   1.000
_cell.length_c   1.000
_cell.angle_alpha   90.00
_cell.angle_beta   90.00
_cell.angle_gamma   90.00
#
_symmetry.space_group_name_H-M   'P 1'
#
loop_
_entity.id
_entity.type
_entity.pdbx_description
1 polymer ?
#
loop_
_entity_poly.entity_id
_entity_poly.type
_entity_poly.pdbx_seq_one_letter_code
_entity_poly.pdbx_strand_id
1 'polypeptide(L)'
;MECDFCKKTFTTKQNLSIHQKNTKYCLNIQGKTNTEFKCDHCQKIFTCQQRLLDHTIKVCKLKQKNEYEKVKGQFEVYKKQEIILNEMETLLKEKNIYIGSIEEKLQEKNEYISKLETKLEKLEAKLDAKLEKLETAVTTIALESKVVKTSNHVQPSQPVVPTTTNNTTNITVTTNNNVLNLSQEHVKKVLTEQLDYNVVYAGQAGLASFVVDKMLKNQAGNLIYRCVDPSRQMVEFMDENGDTVRDMKAEKLIQSLVKGDVIKIGLEQAGKGWTTDDPKLNVQRTEVFSAKVSEYANLNRNNTVFRSKMSSMTT
;
A
#
# COMPACT_ATOMS: atom_id res chain seq x y z
N MET A 1 5.45 83.37 -21.31
CA MET A 1 6.55 82.43 -21.60
C MET A 1 6.17 81.61 -22.81
N GLU A 2 7.10 81.34 -23.72
CA GLU A 2 6.83 80.67 -25.00
C GLU A 2 7.44 79.27 -25.03
N CYS A 3 6.78 78.32 -25.71
CA CYS A 3 7.32 76.98 -25.90
C CYS A 3 8.30 76.94 -27.09
N ASP A 4 9.52 76.47 -26.84
CA ASP A 4 10.58 76.43 -27.86
C ASP A 4 10.26 75.58 -29.09
N PHE A 5 9.42 74.56 -28.93
CA PHE A 5 9.09 73.58 -29.98
C PHE A 5 7.89 74.00 -30.83
N CYS A 6 6.86 74.56 -30.21
CA CYS A 6 5.58 74.81 -30.88
C CYS A 6 5.15 76.28 -30.87
N LYS A 7 5.95 77.15 -30.27
CA LYS A 7 5.77 78.61 -30.22
C LYS A 7 4.46 79.07 -29.57
N LYS A 8 3.80 78.20 -28.80
CA LYS A 8 2.59 78.53 -28.03
C LYS A 8 2.97 79.29 -26.75
N THR A 9 2.24 80.34 -26.43
CA THR A 9 2.47 81.19 -25.26
C THR A 9 1.63 80.76 -24.06
N PHE A 10 2.22 80.86 -22.87
CA PHE A 10 1.63 80.46 -21.60
C PHE A 10 1.82 81.55 -20.54
N THR A 11 0.82 81.67 -19.66
CA THR A 11 0.76 82.64 -18.56
C THR A 11 1.67 82.29 -17.38
N THR A 12 1.94 81.00 -17.14
CA THR A 12 2.75 80.53 -15.99
C THR A 12 3.81 79.50 -16.42
N LYS A 13 4.90 79.42 -15.65
CA LYS A 13 6.03 78.51 -15.91
C LYS A 13 5.62 77.05 -15.75
N GLN A 14 4.74 76.79 -14.77
CA GLN A 14 4.15 75.48 -14.54
C GLN A 14 3.34 75.01 -15.74
N ASN A 15 2.52 75.88 -16.34
CA ASN A 15 1.72 75.52 -17.51
C ASN A 15 2.58 75.22 -18.74
N LEU A 16 3.65 76.00 -18.95
CA LEU A 16 4.62 75.72 -20.01
C LEU A 16 5.33 74.36 -19.78
N SER A 17 5.74 74.06 -18.55
CA SER A 17 6.37 72.79 -18.19
C SER A 17 5.44 71.59 -18.42
N ILE A 18 4.19 71.68 -17.95
CA ILE A 18 3.16 70.65 -18.19
C ILE A 18 2.91 70.50 -19.69
N HIS A 19 2.84 71.61 -20.43
CA HIS A 19 2.64 71.58 -21.88
C HIS A 19 3.76 70.81 -22.59
N GLN A 20 5.02 71.14 -22.32
CA GLN A 20 6.19 70.50 -22.93
C GLN A 20 6.30 69.01 -22.59
N LYS A 21 5.89 68.60 -21.38
CA LYS A 21 5.97 67.20 -20.92
C LYS A 21 4.80 66.32 -21.35
N ASN A 22 3.59 66.88 -21.47
CA ASN A 22 2.38 66.07 -21.57
C ASN A 22 1.59 66.28 -22.87
N THR A 23 1.82 67.36 -23.61
CA THR A 23 1.00 67.68 -24.78
C THR A 23 1.44 66.85 -25.98
N LYS A 24 0.56 65.96 -26.45
CA LYS A 24 0.83 65.01 -27.55
C LYS A 24 1.49 65.65 -28.78
N TYR A 25 0.96 66.77 -29.27
CA TYR A 25 1.52 67.40 -30.47
C TYR A 25 2.92 68.01 -30.21
N CYS A 26 3.13 68.64 -29.05
CA CYS A 26 4.42 69.24 -28.70
C CYS A 26 5.48 68.15 -28.47
N LEU A 27 5.10 67.03 -27.87
CA LEU A 27 5.97 65.87 -27.70
C LEU A 27 6.35 65.24 -29.04
N ASN A 28 5.40 65.17 -29.98
CA ASN A 28 5.68 64.68 -31.33
C ASN A 28 6.73 65.53 -32.05
N ILE A 29 6.65 66.87 -31.89
CA ILE A 29 7.66 67.81 -32.42
C ILE A 29 9.02 67.61 -31.71
N GLN A 30 9.02 67.24 -30.43
CA GLN A 30 10.23 66.90 -29.67
C GLN A 30 10.81 65.52 -30.01
N GLY A 31 10.15 64.71 -30.85
CA GLY A 31 10.53 63.31 -31.09
C GLY A 31 10.30 62.41 -29.87
N LYS A 32 9.44 62.82 -28.94
CA LYS A 32 9.13 62.10 -27.69
C LYS A 32 7.70 61.61 -27.68
N THR A 33 7.44 60.54 -26.92
CA THR A 33 6.08 60.06 -26.62
C THR A 33 5.88 60.07 -25.11
N ASN A 34 4.73 60.56 -24.65
CA ASN A 34 4.37 60.43 -23.24
C ASN A 34 3.95 58.98 -23.00
N THR A 35 4.81 58.19 -22.37
CA THR A 35 4.50 56.81 -21.98
C THR A 35 4.19 56.68 -20.49
N GLU A 36 4.27 57.76 -19.71
CA GLU A 36 4.13 57.73 -18.25
C GLU A 36 2.70 57.39 -17.82
N PHE A 37 1.68 57.91 -18.50
CA PHE A 37 0.28 57.72 -18.12
C PHE A 37 -0.45 56.79 -19.10
N LYS A 38 0.07 55.57 -19.26
CA LYS A 38 -0.51 54.54 -20.12
C LYS A 38 -1.42 53.61 -19.32
N CYS A 39 -2.57 53.23 -19.88
CA CYS A 39 -3.44 52.23 -19.28
C CYS A 39 -2.95 50.82 -19.60
N ASP A 40 -2.73 49.99 -18.58
CA ASP A 40 -2.23 48.62 -18.75
C ASP A 40 -3.20 47.69 -19.49
N HIS A 41 -4.50 48.00 -19.44
CA HIS A 41 -5.53 47.15 -20.03
C HIS A 41 -5.80 47.47 -21.51
N CYS A 42 -5.86 48.76 -21.87
CA CYS A 42 -6.21 49.19 -23.23
C CYS A 42 -5.07 49.90 -23.97
N GLN A 43 -3.93 50.10 -23.31
CA GLN A 43 -2.74 50.74 -23.84
C GLN A 43 -2.94 52.22 -24.25
N LYS A 44 -4.09 52.82 -23.91
CA LYS A 44 -4.39 54.24 -24.17
C LYS A 44 -3.54 55.14 -23.28
N ILE A 45 -2.98 56.18 -23.89
CA ILE A 45 -2.12 57.17 -23.24
C ILE A 45 -2.94 58.38 -22.82
N PHE A 46 -2.71 58.88 -21.61
CA PHE A 46 -3.36 60.05 -21.03
C PHE A 46 -2.35 61.17 -20.77
N THR A 47 -2.86 62.39 -20.59
CA THR A 47 -2.04 63.58 -20.36
C THR A 47 -1.61 63.75 -18.90
N CYS A 48 -2.24 63.05 -17.97
CA CYS A 48 -1.90 63.05 -16.55
C CYS A 48 -2.47 61.81 -15.83
N GLN A 49 -1.95 61.54 -14.63
CA GLN A 49 -2.34 60.39 -13.80
C GLN A 49 -3.82 60.37 -13.44
N GLN A 50 -4.42 61.52 -13.08
CA GLN A 50 -5.83 61.58 -12.69
C GLN A 50 -6.76 61.09 -13.82
N ARG A 51 -6.46 61.49 -15.07
CA ARG A 51 -7.22 61.08 -16.24
C ARG A 51 -7.07 59.58 -16.53
N LEU A 52 -5.88 59.02 -16.30
CA LEU A 52 -5.65 57.58 -16.37
C LEU A 52 -6.46 56.83 -15.30
N LEU A 53 -6.45 57.29 -14.05
CA LEU A 53 -7.22 56.67 -12.96
C LEU A 53 -8.72 56.68 -13.24
N ASP A 54 -9.27 57.84 -13.61
CA ASP A 54 -10.69 57.97 -13.97
C ASP A 54 -11.07 57.04 -15.12
N HIS A 55 -10.20 56.93 -16.13
CA HIS A 55 -10.41 55.97 -17.21
C HIS A 55 -10.41 54.52 -16.72
N THR A 56 -9.37 54.11 -15.98
CA THR A 56 -9.21 52.74 -15.49
C THR A 56 -10.32 52.31 -14.56
N ILE A 57 -10.90 53.22 -13.77
CA ILE A 57 -11.97 52.90 -12.82
C ILE A 57 -13.34 52.93 -13.51
N LYS A 58 -13.64 53.95 -14.32
CA LYS A 58 -15.02 54.24 -14.75
C LYS A 58 -15.32 53.85 -16.20
N VAL A 59 -14.31 53.82 -17.08
CA VAL A 59 -14.54 53.84 -18.54
C VAL A 59 -13.81 52.72 -19.30
N CYS A 60 -12.77 52.12 -18.73
CA CYS A 60 -11.94 51.15 -19.44
C CYS A 60 -12.70 49.85 -19.73
N LYS A 61 -13.28 49.76 -20.92
CA LYS A 61 -14.04 48.60 -21.41
C LYS A 61 -13.22 47.31 -21.41
N LEU A 62 -11.93 47.39 -21.75
CA LEU A 62 -11.05 46.21 -21.76
C LEU A 62 -10.80 45.68 -20.34
N LYS A 63 -10.64 46.55 -19.35
CA LYS A 63 -10.56 46.13 -17.95
C LYS A 63 -11.85 45.44 -17.50
N GLN A 64 -13.00 46.07 -17.75
CA GLN A 64 -14.31 45.51 -17.38
C GLN A 64 -14.56 44.15 -18.04
N LYS A 65 -14.19 44.00 -19.32
CA LYS A 65 -14.28 42.72 -20.04
C LYS A 65 -13.38 41.66 -19.41
N ASN A 66 -12.13 41.98 -19.12
CA ASN A 66 -11.19 41.05 -18.50
C ASN A 66 -11.65 40.61 -17.09
N GLU A 67 -12.20 41.53 -16.30
CA GLU A 67 -12.78 41.22 -14.99
C GLU A 67 -14.00 40.30 -15.11
N TYR A 68 -14.90 40.58 -16.06
CA TYR A 68 -16.04 39.72 -16.34
C TYR A 68 -15.61 38.31 -16.78
N GLU A 69 -14.65 38.20 -17.70
CA GLU A 69 -14.13 36.90 -18.17
C GLU A 69 -13.46 36.12 -17.04
N LYS A 70 -12.73 36.80 -16.16
CA LYS A 70 -12.14 36.18 -14.96
C LYS A 70 -13.20 35.62 -14.02
N VAL A 71 -14.22 36.41 -13.70
CA VAL A 71 -15.33 35.99 -12.82
C VAL A 71 -16.13 34.86 -13.46
N LYS A 72 -16.42 34.96 -14.76
CA LYS A 72 -17.09 33.89 -15.51
C LYS A 72 -16.27 32.59 -15.47
N GLY A 73 -14.96 32.67 -15.70
CA GLY A 73 -14.07 31.52 -15.58
C GLY A 73 -14.11 30.87 -14.19
N GLN A 74 -14.09 31.68 -13.13
CA GLN A 74 -14.23 31.19 -11.75
C GLN A 74 -15.59 30.51 -11.52
N PHE A 75 -16.69 31.10 -12.01
CA PHE A 75 -18.03 30.53 -11.88
C PHE A 75 -18.15 29.15 -12.57
N GLU A 76 -17.59 28.99 -13.77
CA GLU A 76 -17.57 27.70 -14.46
C GLU A 76 -16.76 26.64 -13.70
N VAL A 77 -15.68 27.04 -13.01
CA VAL A 77 -14.91 26.14 -12.14
C VAL A 77 -15.74 25.71 -10.93
N TYR A 78 -16.42 26.64 -10.25
CA TYR A 78 -17.28 26.31 -9.11
C TYR A 78 -18.42 25.37 -9.50
N LYS A 79 -19.05 25.61 -10.65
CA LYS A 79 -20.11 24.73 -11.17
C LYS A 79 -19.62 23.31 -11.43
N LYS A 80 -18.40 23.16 -11.95
CA LYS A 80 -17.78 21.83 -12.12
C LYS A 80 -17.47 21.16 -10.79
N GLN A 81 -16.99 21.92 -9.80
CA GLN A 81 -16.73 21.39 -8.45
C GLN A 81 -18.00 20.88 -7.77
N GLU A 82 -19.12 21.59 -7.93
CA GLU A 82 -20.42 21.19 -7.38
C GLU A 82 -20.93 19.86 -7.99
N ILE A 83 -20.76 19.67 -9.30
CA ILE A 83 -21.10 18.40 -9.96
C ILE A 83 -20.25 17.25 -9.40
N ILE A 84 -18.94 17.45 -9.28
CA ILE A 84 -18.02 16.44 -8.71
C ILE A 84 -18.40 16.08 -7.27
N LEU A 85 -18.78 17.08 -6.46
CA LEU A 85 -19.19 16.87 -5.08
C LEU A 85 -20.45 15.98 -5.01
N ASN A 86 -21.46 16.25 -5.83
CA ASN A 86 -22.69 15.45 -5.90
C ASN A 86 -22.42 14.01 -6.37
N GLU A 87 -21.52 13.82 -7.33
CA GLU A 87 -21.08 12.49 -7.78
C GLU A 87 -20.38 11.74 -6.63
N MET A 88 -19.48 12.40 -5.90
CA MET A 88 -18.79 11.81 -4.75
C MET A 88 -19.76 11.40 -3.64
N GLU A 89 -20.76 12.21 -3.33
CA GLU A 89 -21.79 11.88 -2.33
C GLU A 89 -22.60 10.65 -2.73
N THR A 90 -22.93 10.51 -4.01
CA THR A 90 -23.65 9.35 -4.55
C THR A 90 -22.81 8.08 -4.39
N LEU A 91 -21.53 8.16 -4.78
CA LEU A 91 -20.58 7.06 -4.67
C LEU A 91 -20.35 6.65 -3.20
N LEU A 92 -20.35 7.62 -2.27
CA LEU A 92 -20.24 7.35 -0.84
C LEU A 92 -21.45 6.59 -0.30
N LYS A 93 -22.67 6.97 -0.74
CA LYS A 93 -23.91 6.26 -0.37
C LYS A 93 -23.89 4.81 -0.85
N GLU A 94 -23.49 4.57 -2.10
CA GLU A 94 -23.37 3.21 -2.66
C GLU A 94 -22.36 2.36 -1.88
N LYS A 95 -21.20 2.91 -1.55
CA LYS A 95 -20.20 2.22 -0.74
C LYS A 95 -20.70 1.86 0.65
N ASN A 96 -21.45 2.76 1.30
CA ASN A 96 -22.01 2.48 2.62
C ASN A 96 -23.03 1.34 2.59
N ILE A 97 -23.87 1.27 1.55
CA ILE A 97 -24.80 0.15 1.33
C ILE A 97 -24.01 -1.15 1.18
N TYR A 98 -22.94 -1.13 0.38
CA TYR A 98 -22.11 -2.31 0.17
C TYR A 98 -21.41 -2.79 1.45
N ILE A 99 -20.86 -1.86 2.24
CA ILE A 99 -20.24 -2.17 3.54
C ILE A 99 -21.26 -2.83 4.47
N GLY A 100 -22.47 -2.28 4.58
CA GLY A 100 -23.54 -2.89 5.39
C GLY A 100 -23.84 -4.33 4.97
N SER A 101 -23.86 -4.62 3.66
CA SER A 101 -24.07 -6.00 3.17
C SER A 101 -22.93 -6.96 3.51
N ILE A 102 -21.70 -6.46 3.66
CA ILE A 102 -20.55 -7.25 4.09
C ILE A 102 -20.63 -7.50 5.59
N GLU A 103 -20.99 -6.48 6.37
CA GLU A 103 -21.14 -6.58 7.82
C GLU A 103 -22.21 -7.62 8.20
N GLU A 104 -23.34 -7.65 7.49
CA GLU A 104 -24.38 -8.65 7.67
C GLU A 104 -23.86 -10.07 7.40
N LYS A 105 -23.17 -10.29 6.27
CA LYS A 105 -22.54 -11.59 5.96
C LYS A 105 -21.48 -11.99 7.00
N LEU A 106 -20.74 -11.03 7.54
CA LEU A 106 -19.75 -11.29 8.57
C LEU A 106 -20.43 -11.72 9.87
N GLN A 107 -21.53 -11.08 10.24
CA GLN A 107 -22.34 -11.46 11.39
C GLN A 107 -22.88 -12.90 11.24
N GLU A 108 -23.46 -13.23 10.09
CA GLU A 108 -23.95 -14.59 9.82
C GLU A 108 -22.84 -15.65 9.96
N LYS A 109 -21.64 -15.34 9.44
CA LYS A 109 -20.48 -16.22 9.55
C LYS A 109 -20.01 -16.37 10.99
N ASN A 110 -19.99 -15.30 11.77
CA ASN A 110 -19.61 -15.34 13.18
C ASN A 110 -20.60 -16.17 14.01
N GLU A 111 -21.91 -16.03 13.76
CA GLU A 111 -22.93 -16.87 14.40
C GLU A 111 -22.76 -18.35 14.04
N TYR A 112 -22.40 -18.64 12.78
CA TYR A 112 -22.13 -20.01 12.35
C TYR A 112 -20.87 -20.59 13.03
N ILE A 113 -19.81 -19.80 13.16
CA ILE A 113 -18.58 -20.19 13.87
C ILE A 113 -18.90 -20.50 15.34
N SER A 114 -19.65 -19.64 16.03
CA SER A 114 -20.06 -19.88 17.42
C SER A 114 -20.86 -21.19 17.58
N LYS A 115 -21.75 -21.50 16.61
CA LYS A 115 -22.47 -22.79 16.59
C LYS A 115 -21.55 -23.99 16.36
N LEU A 116 -20.43 -23.83 15.67
CA LEU A 116 -19.44 -24.89 15.49
C LEU A 116 -18.57 -25.07 16.74
N GLU A 117 -18.13 -23.97 17.36
CA GLU A 117 -17.35 -23.98 18.60
C GLU A 117 -18.10 -24.72 19.71
N THR A 118 -19.37 -24.38 19.94
CA THR A 118 -20.22 -25.08 20.93
C THR A 118 -20.44 -26.56 20.63
N LYS A 119 -20.38 -26.97 19.35
CA LYS A 119 -20.44 -28.39 18.97
C LYS A 119 -19.11 -29.10 19.24
N LEU A 120 -17.98 -28.45 19.00
CA LEU A 120 -16.65 -28.97 19.30
C LEU A 120 -16.48 -29.18 20.80
N GLU A 121 -16.81 -28.19 21.63
CA GLU A 121 -16.78 -28.32 23.10
C GLU A 121 -17.60 -29.52 23.60
N LYS A 122 -18.80 -29.73 23.04
CA LYS A 122 -19.65 -30.89 23.38
C LYS A 122 -19.03 -32.23 22.96
N LEU A 123 -18.25 -32.25 21.87
CA LEU A 123 -17.56 -33.46 21.42
C LEU A 123 -16.32 -33.74 22.28
N GLU A 124 -15.56 -32.71 22.63
CA GLU A 124 -14.43 -32.79 23.55
C GLU A 124 -14.87 -33.33 24.92
N ALA A 125 -15.91 -32.74 25.53
CA ALA A 125 -16.45 -33.22 26.80
C ALA A 125 -16.93 -34.69 26.74
N LYS A 126 -17.49 -35.13 25.61
CA LYS A 126 -17.87 -36.54 25.40
C LYS A 126 -16.67 -37.46 25.26
N LEU A 127 -15.57 -36.98 24.66
CA LEU A 127 -14.34 -37.73 24.52
C LEU A 127 -13.65 -37.91 25.88
N ASP A 128 -13.57 -36.85 26.68
CA ASP A 128 -13.02 -36.88 28.04
C ASP A 128 -13.79 -37.85 28.93
N ALA A 129 -15.13 -37.79 28.91
CA ALA A 129 -15.97 -38.72 29.67
C ALA A 129 -15.82 -40.19 29.22
N LYS A 130 -15.40 -40.44 27.97
CA LYS A 130 -15.09 -41.80 27.50
C LYS A 130 -13.70 -42.25 27.95
N LEU A 131 -12.72 -41.35 27.96
CA LEU A 131 -11.38 -41.63 28.47
C LEU A 131 -11.41 -41.99 29.96
N GLU A 132 -12.14 -41.23 30.78
CA GLU A 132 -12.31 -41.51 32.20
C GLU A 132 -12.94 -42.90 32.45
N LYS A 133 -13.95 -43.28 31.64
CA LYS A 133 -14.55 -44.63 31.69
C LYS A 133 -13.58 -45.73 31.29
N LEU A 134 -12.69 -45.47 30.34
CA LEU A 134 -11.67 -46.43 29.91
C LEU A 134 -10.61 -46.61 31.01
N GLU A 135 -10.14 -45.52 31.60
CA GLU A 135 -9.16 -45.52 32.70
C GLU A 135 -9.68 -46.28 33.92
N THR A 136 -10.92 -46.02 34.33
CA THR A 136 -11.58 -46.76 35.43
C THR A 136 -11.73 -48.25 35.14
N ALA A 137 -12.07 -48.63 33.91
CA ALA A 137 -12.13 -50.03 33.49
C ALA A 137 -10.75 -50.71 33.52
N VAL A 138 -9.70 -50.06 33.01
CA VAL A 138 -8.32 -50.57 33.04
C VAL A 138 -7.83 -50.77 34.48
N THR A 139 -8.14 -49.81 35.35
CA THR A 139 -7.77 -49.89 36.79
C THR A 139 -8.46 -51.06 37.49
N THR A 140 -9.74 -51.31 37.16
CA THR A 140 -10.51 -52.43 37.72
C THR A 140 -9.95 -53.78 37.27
N ILE A 141 -9.64 -53.94 35.97
CA ILE A 141 -9.01 -55.15 35.41
C ILE A 141 -7.62 -55.39 36.04
N ALA A 142 -6.85 -54.33 36.28
CA ALA A 142 -5.54 -54.44 36.94
C ALA A 142 -5.64 -54.90 38.41
N LEU A 143 -6.72 -54.52 39.11
CA LEU A 143 -7.01 -54.98 40.47
C LEU A 143 -7.48 -56.43 40.50
N GLU A 144 -8.36 -56.84 39.58
CA GLU A 144 -8.83 -58.21 39.44
C GLU A 144 -7.70 -59.19 39.09
N SER A 145 -6.71 -58.74 38.31
CA SER A 145 -5.52 -59.51 37.95
C SER A 145 -4.57 -59.82 39.12
N LYS A 146 -4.67 -59.09 40.25
CA LYS A 146 -3.87 -59.35 41.47
C LYS A 146 -4.47 -60.40 42.40
N VAL A 147 -5.74 -60.76 42.26
CA VAL A 147 -6.44 -61.68 43.18
C VAL A 147 -6.27 -63.17 42.80
N VAL A 148 -5.73 -63.48 41.61
CA VAL A 148 -5.61 -64.86 41.10
C VAL A 148 -4.28 -65.56 41.45
N LYS A 149 -3.33 -64.89 42.13
CA LYS A 149 -2.01 -65.49 42.46
C LYS A 149 -1.86 -65.87 43.93
N THR A 150 -2.73 -66.74 44.43
CA THR A 150 -2.48 -67.51 45.66
C THR A 150 -3.02 -68.92 45.51
N SER A 151 -2.21 -69.85 44.98
CA SER A 151 -2.07 -71.22 45.48
C SER A 151 -1.00 -72.00 44.69
N ASN A 152 0.06 -72.43 45.41
CA ASN A 152 0.94 -73.61 45.25
C ASN A 152 1.51 -73.94 43.84
N HIS A 153 2.82 -74.14 43.59
CA HIS A 153 3.77 -75.08 44.22
C HIS A 153 5.18 -74.89 43.61
N VAL A 154 6.19 -75.20 44.41
CA VAL A 154 7.66 -75.17 44.23
C VAL A 154 8.21 -76.17 43.20
N GLN A 155 9.15 -75.78 42.32
CA GLN A 155 10.54 -76.30 42.22
C GLN A 155 11.39 -75.57 41.14
N PRO A 156 12.74 -75.59 41.23
CA PRO A 156 13.63 -74.57 40.65
C PRO A 156 14.41 -75.01 39.40
N SER A 157 14.61 -74.09 38.45
CA SER A 157 15.74 -74.17 37.50
C SER A 157 16.06 -72.84 36.82
N GLN A 158 17.26 -72.33 37.16
CA GLN A 158 18.21 -71.55 36.36
C GLN A 158 17.97 -70.05 36.03
N PRO A 159 19.06 -69.25 35.95
CA PRO A 159 19.01 -67.80 36.03
C PRO A 159 18.89 -67.18 34.63
N VAL A 160 17.86 -66.36 34.42
CA VAL A 160 17.77 -65.48 33.25
C VAL A 160 17.79 -64.03 33.72
N VAL A 161 18.76 -63.31 33.17
CA VAL A 161 19.12 -61.90 33.35
C VAL A 161 17.90 -60.98 33.18
N PRO A 162 17.76 -59.89 33.96
CA PRO A 162 16.61 -59.00 33.85
C PRO A 162 16.77 -58.07 32.64
N THR A 163 15.86 -58.18 31.67
CA THR A 163 15.70 -57.14 30.64
C THR A 163 14.53 -56.24 31.03
N THR A 164 14.83 -55.10 31.64
CA THR A 164 13.89 -54.00 31.83
C THR A 164 13.70 -53.26 30.51
N THR A 165 12.53 -53.41 29.88
CA THR A 165 12.17 -52.60 28.70
C THR A 165 11.64 -51.26 29.18
N ASN A 166 12.52 -50.24 29.19
CA ASN A 166 12.11 -48.85 29.36
C ASN A 166 11.59 -48.34 28.01
N ASN A 167 10.27 -48.24 27.86
CA ASN A 167 9.67 -47.62 26.69
C ASN A 167 9.69 -46.10 26.89
N THR A 168 10.85 -45.48 26.69
CA THR A 168 10.94 -44.02 26.53
C THR A 168 10.63 -43.71 25.07
N THR A 169 9.40 -43.29 24.79
CA THR A 169 9.01 -42.74 23.49
C THR A 169 9.69 -41.37 23.33
N ASN A 170 10.96 -41.37 22.93
CA ASN A 170 11.64 -40.18 22.46
C ASN A 170 11.01 -39.80 21.11
N ILE A 171 9.97 -38.97 21.15
CA ILE A 171 9.47 -38.27 19.97
C ILE A 171 10.57 -37.30 19.54
N THR A 172 11.44 -37.78 18.66
CA THR A 172 12.45 -36.95 18.01
C THR A 172 11.72 -36.26 16.86
N VAL A 173 11.32 -34.99 17.05
CA VAL A 173 10.85 -34.13 15.96
C VAL A 173 12.03 -33.92 15.02
N THR A 174 12.10 -34.76 13.99
CA THR A 174 13.07 -34.61 12.91
C THR A 174 12.60 -33.42 12.08
N THR A 175 13.22 -32.27 12.28
CA THR A 175 13.00 -31.12 11.40
C THR A 175 13.61 -31.47 10.03
N ASN A 176 12.78 -31.91 9.10
CA ASN A 176 13.18 -32.10 7.72
C ASN A 176 13.55 -30.73 7.14
N ASN A 177 14.85 -30.46 7.01
CA ASN A 177 15.41 -29.20 6.49
C ASN A 177 15.05 -28.88 5.03
N ASN A 178 14.19 -29.68 4.38
CA ASN A 178 13.78 -29.51 2.99
C ASN A 178 12.28 -29.17 2.82
N VAL A 179 11.54 -29.01 3.92
CA VAL A 179 10.12 -28.60 3.89
C VAL A 179 10.01 -27.09 3.75
N LEU A 180 9.15 -26.62 2.85
CA LEU A 180 8.85 -25.21 2.70
C LEU A 180 7.73 -24.77 3.64
N ASN A 181 8.04 -23.89 4.60
CA ASN A 181 7.04 -23.33 5.50
C ASN A 181 6.40 -22.08 4.88
N LEU A 182 5.16 -22.21 4.41
CA LEU A 182 4.34 -21.10 3.90
C LEU A 182 3.19 -20.71 4.84
N SER A 183 3.28 -21.08 6.13
CA SER A 183 2.29 -20.69 7.15
C SER A 183 2.22 -19.17 7.28
N GLN A 184 1.02 -18.66 7.56
CA GLN A 184 0.80 -17.21 7.68
C GLN A 184 1.68 -16.57 8.75
N GLU A 185 1.87 -17.24 9.89
CA GLU A 185 2.70 -16.76 10.99
C GLU A 185 4.17 -16.66 10.60
N HIS A 186 4.72 -17.70 9.98
CA HIS A 186 6.12 -17.70 9.53
C HIS A 186 6.37 -16.62 8.48
N VAL A 187 5.51 -16.55 7.45
CA VAL A 187 5.63 -15.57 6.37
C VAL A 187 5.58 -14.15 6.93
N LYS A 188 4.61 -13.85 7.79
CA LYS A 188 4.46 -12.52 8.40
C LYS A 188 5.65 -12.17 9.29
N LYS A 189 6.21 -13.14 10.02
CA LYS A 189 7.41 -12.95 10.83
C LYS A 189 8.62 -12.56 9.96
N VAL A 190 8.92 -13.34 8.92
CA VAL A 190 10.05 -13.06 8.01
C VAL A 190 9.90 -11.68 7.35
N LEU A 191 8.69 -11.34 6.90
CA LEU A 191 8.40 -10.03 6.31
C LEU A 191 8.61 -8.89 7.32
N THR A 192 8.13 -9.05 8.54
CA THR A 192 8.26 -7.99 9.57
C THR A 192 9.71 -7.79 9.99
N GLU A 193 10.49 -8.86 10.11
CA GLU A 193 11.87 -8.82 10.60
C GLU A 193 12.89 -8.43 9.52
N GLN A 194 12.65 -8.77 8.24
CA GLN A 194 13.68 -8.68 7.20
C GLN A 194 13.29 -7.86 5.96
N LEU A 195 12.01 -7.53 5.76
CA LEU A 195 11.62 -6.71 4.61
C LEU A 195 12.00 -5.24 4.86
N ASP A 196 12.82 -4.68 3.97
CA ASP A 196 13.21 -3.27 3.99
C ASP A 196 12.58 -2.47 2.84
N TYR A 197 12.71 -1.14 2.91
CA TYR A 197 12.13 -0.23 1.92
C TYR A 197 12.80 -0.31 0.55
N ASN A 198 14.07 -0.73 0.45
CA ASN A 198 14.76 -0.88 -0.83
C ASN A 198 14.14 -2.01 -1.66
N VAL A 199 13.73 -3.10 -1.00
CA VAL A 199 12.99 -4.19 -1.65
C VAL A 199 11.72 -3.66 -2.32
N VAL A 200 11.00 -2.78 -1.63
CA VAL A 200 9.73 -2.20 -2.12
C VAL A 200 9.98 -1.18 -3.24
N TYR A 201 11.05 -0.39 -3.16
CA TYR A 201 11.46 0.55 -4.21
C TYR A 201 11.94 -0.14 -5.49
N ALA A 202 12.39 -1.39 -5.39
CA ALA A 202 12.67 -2.24 -6.54
C ALA A 202 11.41 -2.92 -7.13
N GLY A 203 10.22 -2.66 -6.59
CA GLY A 203 8.95 -3.18 -7.09
C GLY A 203 8.82 -4.69 -6.91
N GLN A 204 8.07 -5.35 -7.80
CA GLN A 204 7.84 -6.80 -7.68
C GLN A 204 9.11 -7.62 -7.93
N ALA A 205 10.05 -7.10 -8.73
CA ALA A 205 11.33 -7.76 -8.97
C ALA A 205 12.21 -7.78 -7.71
N GLY A 206 12.18 -6.70 -6.92
CA GLY A 206 12.80 -6.64 -5.60
C GLY A 206 12.20 -7.68 -4.66
N LEU A 207 10.86 -7.70 -4.56
CA LEU A 207 10.16 -8.67 -3.74
C LEU A 207 10.47 -10.13 -4.13
N ALA A 208 10.51 -10.44 -5.43
CA ALA A 208 10.87 -11.77 -5.90
C ALA A 208 12.28 -12.18 -5.44
N SER A 209 13.25 -11.27 -5.54
CA SER A 209 14.63 -11.52 -5.12
C SER A 209 14.72 -11.74 -3.60
N PHE A 210 13.99 -10.93 -2.83
CA PHE A 210 13.88 -11.06 -1.37
C PHE A 210 13.27 -12.42 -0.97
N VAL A 211 12.14 -12.79 -1.56
CA VAL A 211 11.44 -14.06 -1.24
C VAL A 211 12.33 -15.26 -1.58
N VAL A 212 12.98 -15.26 -2.75
CA VAL A 212 13.91 -16.32 -3.12
C VAL A 212 15.04 -16.46 -2.11
N ASP A 213 15.61 -15.35 -1.65
CA ASP A 213 16.74 -15.39 -0.73
C ASP A 213 16.34 -15.77 0.70
N LYS A 214 15.22 -15.24 1.21
CA LYS A 214 14.83 -15.35 2.61
C LYS A 214 13.86 -16.48 2.93
N MET A 215 13.17 -17.01 1.93
CA MET A 215 12.04 -17.93 2.15
C MET A 215 12.11 -19.21 1.31
N LEU A 216 12.72 -19.17 0.12
CA LEU A 216 12.70 -20.31 -0.80
C LEU A 216 13.99 -21.16 -0.77
N LYS A 217 14.92 -20.84 0.13
CA LYS A 217 16.14 -21.60 0.38
C LYS A 217 16.09 -22.22 1.77
N ASN A 218 16.70 -23.38 1.92
CA ASN A 218 16.93 -23.96 3.24
C ASN A 218 18.14 -23.34 3.95
N GLN A 219 18.43 -23.80 5.17
CA GLN A 219 19.58 -23.34 5.98
C GLN A 219 20.94 -23.58 5.30
N ALA A 220 21.03 -24.54 4.37
CA ALA A 220 22.23 -24.81 3.59
C ALA A 220 22.31 -23.94 2.31
N GLY A 221 21.36 -23.03 2.09
CA GLY A 221 21.30 -22.16 0.92
C GLY A 221 20.73 -22.83 -0.34
N ASN A 222 20.29 -24.09 -0.25
CA ASN A 222 19.74 -24.83 -1.37
C ASN A 222 18.28 -24.45 -1.60
N LEU A 223 17.91 -24.30 -2.87
CA LEU A 223 16.55 -23.98 -3.27
C LEU A 223 15.59 -25.15 -2.99
N ILE A 224 14.51 -24.88 -2.24
CA ILE A 224 13.47 -25.85 -1.88
C ILE A 224 12.12 -25.58 -2.57
N TYR A 225 12.05 -24.55 -3.42
CA TYR A 225 10.91 -24.20 -4.26
C TYR A 225 11.41 -23.97 -5.70
N ARG A 226 11.24 -24.97 -6.58
CA ARG A 226 11.92 -25.04 -7.89
C ARG A 226 10.96 -24.96 -9.07
N CYS A 227 11.21 -24.05 -10.01
CA CYS A 227 10.49 -23.99 -11.27
C CYS A 227 10.92 -25.15 -12.18
N VAL A 228 10.04 -26.11 -12.37
CA VAL A 228 10.32 -27.34 -13.14
C VAL A 228 9.83 -27.28 -14.58
N ASP A 229 8.87 -26.40 -14.88
CA ASP A 229 8.43 -26.12 -16.24
C ASP A 229 8.12 -24.62 -16.38
N PRO A 230 9.09 -23.81 -16.84
CA PRO A 230 8.89 -22.37 -17.05
C PRO A 230 7.79 -22.04 -18.07
N SER A 231 7.61 -22.90 -19.09
CA SER A 231 6.62 -22.67 -20.15
C SER A 231 5.19 -22.78 -19.61
N ARG A 232 4.96 -23.71 -18.66
CA ARG A 232 3.69 -23.90 -17.96
C ARG A 232 3.62 -23.15 -16.63
N GLN A 233 4.71 -22.49 -16.23
CA GLN A 233 4.88 -21.84 -14.94
C GLN A 233 4.62 -22.79 -13.78
N MET A 234 5.17 -24.00 -13.87
CA MET A 234 5.05 -25.03 -12.83
C MET A 234 6.20 -24.94 -11.85
N VAL A 235 5.85 -24.86 -10.57
CA VAL A 235 6.82 -24.90 -9.47
C VAL A 235 6.52 -26.10 -8.58
N GLU A 236 7.57 -26.76 -8.08
CA GLU A 236 7.46 -27.88 -7.15
C GLU A 236 8.18 -27.55 -5.83
N PHE A 237 7.58 -27.98 -4.72
CA PHE A 237 8.16 -27.91 -3.37
C PHE A 237 7.62 -29.04 -2.50
N MET A 238 8.29 -29.32 -1.38
CA MET A 238 7.84 -30.31 -0.38
C MET A 238 7.08 -29.62 0.76
N ASP A 239 5.88 -30.12 1.08
CA ASP A 239 5.07 -29.58 2.17
C ASP A 239 5.37 -30.23 3.54
N GLU A 240 4.64 -29.81 4.57
CA GLU A 240 4.81 -30.26 5.96
C GLU A 240 4.56 -31.76 6.16
N ASN A 241 3.82 -32.40 5.25
CA ASN A 241 3.57 -33.84 5.27
C ASN A 241 4.66 -34.64 4.53
N GLY A 242 5.60 -33.94 3.88
CA GLY A 242 6.62 -34.55 3.04
C GLY A 242 6.17 -34.81 1.60
N ASP A 243 4.98 -34.34 1.21
CA ASP A 243 4.43 -34.54 -0.11
C ASP A 243 4.97 -33.51 -1.11
N THR A 244 5.21 -33.94 -2.35
CA THR A 244 5.59 -33.02 -3.43
C THR A 244 4.36 -32.29 -3.94
N VAL A 245 4.34 -30.98 -3.75
CA VAL A 245 3.25 -30.10 -4.15
C VAL A 245 3.64 -29.35 -5.42
N ARG A 246 2.72 -29.38 -6.41
CA ARG A 246 2.80 -28.54 -7.60
C ARG A 246 2.03 -27.23 -7.40
N ASP A 247 2.71 -26.12 -7.63
CA ASP A 247 2.18 -24.77 -7.53
C ASP A 247 2.16 -24.12 -8.92
N MET A 248 0.99 -24.13 -9.55
CA MET A 248 0.76 -23.52 -10.85
C MET A 248 0.82 -22.01 -10.73
N LYS A 249 1.69 -21.37 -11.52
CA LYS A 249 1.87 -19.92 -11.55
C LYS A 249 2.24 -19.32 -10.18
N ALA A 250 2.84 -20.11 -9.29
CA ALA A 250 3.19 -19.69 -7.94
C ALA A 250 2.01 -19.15 -7.10
N GLU A 251 0.81 -19.63 -7.37
CA GLU A 251 -0.43 -19.17 -6.74
C GLU A 251 -0.39 -19.37 -5.22
N LYS A 252 0.07 -20.54 -4.74
CA LYS A 252 0.15 -20.84 -3.30
C LYS A 252 1.13 -19.90 -2.61
N LEU A 253 2.31 -19.69 -3.20
CA LEU A 253 3.31 -18.75 -2.67
C LEU A 253 2.74 -17.33 -2.58
N ILE A 254 2.12 -16.83 -3.65
CA ILE A 254 1.57 -15.47 -3.70
C ILE A 254 0.44 -15.32 -2.67
N GLN A 255 -0.45 -16.30 -2.56
CA GLN A 255 -1.52 -16.28 -1.56
C GLN A 255 -0.96 -16.26 -0.13
N SER A 256 0.08 -17.04 0.15
CA SER A 256 0.74 -17.01 1.47
C SER A 256 1.39 -15.66 1.77
N LEU A 257 2.05 -15.02 0.78
CA LEU A 257 2.59 -13.67 0.94
C LEU A 257 1.48 -12.64 1.21
N VAL A 258 0.37 -12.69 0.47
CA VAL A 258 -0.76 -11.77 0.66
C VAL A 258 -1.42 -11.99 2.02
N LYS A 259 -1.65 -13.23 2.45
CA LYS A 259 -2.15 -13.55 3.79
C LYS A 259 -1.19 -13.15 4.91
N GLY A 260 0.11 -13.15 4.63
CA GLY A 260 1.16 -12.67 5.52
C GLY A 260 1.33 -11.15 5.55
N ASP A 261 0.37 -10.39 5.01
CA ASP A 261 0.36 -8.92 4.99
C ASP A 261 1.51 -8.26 4.20
N VAL A 262 2.09 -8.94 3.19
CA VAL A 262 3.25 -8.43 2.41
C VAL A 262 3.04 -7.02 1.84
N ILE A 263 1.82 -6.72 1.37
CA ILE A 263 1.50 -5.40 0.81
C ILE A 263 1.50 -4.35 1.91
N LYS A 264 0.82 -4.62 3.03
CA LYS A 264 0.72 -3.68 4.16
C LYS A 264 2.10 -3.42 4.77
N ILE A 265 2.83 -4.48 5.13
CA ILE A 265 4.17 -4.37 5.74
C ILE A 265 5.12 -3.65 4.79
N GLY A 266 5.11 -3.99 3.49
CA GLY A 266 5.96 -3.33 2.51
C GLY A 266 5.65 -1.84 2.36
N LEU A 267 4.38 -1.43 2.31
CA LEU A 267 4.01 -0.02 2.21
C LEU A 267 4.37 0.76 3.49
N GLU A 268 4.26 0.15 4.66
CA GLU A 268 4.74 0.75 5.92
C GLU A 268 6.27 0.97 5.88
N GLN A 269 7.04 0.00 5.37
CA GLN A 269 8.49 0.18 5.19
C GLN A 269 8.81 1.27 4.16
N ALA A 270 8.15 1.27 3.01
CA ALA A 270 8.33 2.29 1.98
C ALA A 270 8.05 3.71 2.49
N GLY A 271 7.07 3.87 3.39
CA GLY A 271 6.77 5.14 4.06
C GLY A 271 7.92 5.65 4.93
N LYS A 272 8.63 4.76 5.64
CA LYS A 272 9.83 5.12 6.42
C LYS A 272 10.96 5.63 5.53
N GLY A 273 11.09 5.05 4.33
CA GLY A 273 12.06 5.49 3.33
C GLY A 273 11.64 6.77 2.61
N TRP A 274 10.39 7.21 2.69
CA TRP A 274 9.88 8.32 1.87
C TRP A 274 10.00 9.67 2.56
N THR A 275 9.77 9.71 3.87
CA THR A 275 9.67 10.94 4.64
C THR A 275 11.04 11.35 5.14
N THR A 276 11.59 12.42 4.56
CA THR A 276 12.80 13.08 5.03
C THR A 276 12.51 14.53 5.41
N ASP A 277 13.41 15.15 6.17
CA ASP A 277 13.34 16.57 6.55
C ASP A 277 13.50 17.52 5.35
N ASP A 278 13.89 17.00 4.16
CA ASP A 278 14.00 17.77 2.92
C ASP A 278 12.79 17.54 2.00
N PRO A 279 11.88 18.54 1.88
CA PRO A 279 10.70 18.43 1.02
C PRO A 279 11.03 18.21 -0.46
N LYS A 280 12.18 18.71 -0.97
CA LYS A 280 12.57 18.50 -2.37
C LYS A 280 12.96 17.06 -2.62
N LEU A 281 13.66 16.45 -1.67
CA LEU A 281 14.05 15.04 -1.75
C LEU A 281 12.81 14.13 -1.74
N ASN A 282 11.78 14.49 -0.97
CA ASN A 282 10.52 13.74 -0.92
C ASN A 282 9.78 13.77 -2.29
N VAL A 283 9.81 14.91 -2.99
CA VAL A 283 9.25 15.03 -4.35
C VAL A 283 10.05 14.20 -5.34
N GLN A 284 11.38 14.26 -5.31
CA GLN A 284 12.24 13.46 -6.19
C GLN A 284 12.07 11.96 -5.96
N ARG A 285 11.98 11.51 -4.69
CA ARG A 285 11.70 10.11 -4.35
C ARG A 285 10.34 9.66 -4.90
N THR A 286 9.34 10.53 -4.84
CA THR A 286 8.03 10.25 -5.44
C THR A 286 8.12 10.02 -6.94
N GLU A 287 8.83 10.89 -7.65
CA GLU A 287 9.01 10.77 -9.09
C GLU A 287 9.73 9.49 -9.49
N VAL A 288 10.76 9.10 -8.74
CA VAL A 288 11.57 7.90 -9.05
C VAL A 288 10.88 6.60 -8.66
N PHE A 289 10.26 6.52 -7.48
CA PHE A 289 9.84 5.24 -6.90
C PHE A 289 8.32 4.99 -6.96
N SER A 290 7.47 5.99 -7.19
CA SER A 290 6.00 5.83 -7.17
C SER A 290 5.50 4.71 -8.09
N ALA A 291 6.05 4.61 -9.30
CA ALA A 291 5.69 3.55 -10.24
C ALA A 291 6.01 2.16 -9.69
N LYS A 292 7.18 1.99 -9.04
CA LYS A 292 7.61 0.71 -8.47
C LYS A 292 6.86 0.33 -7.20
N VAL A 293 6.56 1.31 -6.35
CA VAL A 293 5.72 1.08 -5.17
C VAL A 293 4.28 0.75 -5.57
N SER A 294 3.75 1.38 -6.61
CA SER A 294 2.44 1.02 -7.19
C SER A 294 2.44 -0.38 -7.80
N GLU A 295 3.50 -0.74 -8.54
CA GLU A 295 3.71 -2.08 -9.08
C GLU A 295 3.72 -3.12 -7.94
N TYR A 296 4.44 -2.86 -6.85
CA TYR A 296 4.48 -3.70 -5.65
C TYR A 296 3.09 -3.85 -5.00
N ALA A 297 2.38 -2.73 -4.78
CA ALA A 297 1.06 -2.74 -4.14
C ALA A 297 0.00 -3.51 -4.94
N ASN A 298 0.20 -3.62 -6.26
CA ASN A 298 -0.69 -4.35 -7.16
C ASN A 298 -0.36 -5.85 -7.29
N LEU A 299 0.52 -6.42 -6.44
CA LEU A 299 0.91 -7.83 -6.48
C LEU A 299 -0.30 -8.79 -6.56
N ASN A 300 -1.35 -8.55 -5.79
CA ASN A 300 -2.55 -9.41 -5.78
C ASN A 300 -3.38 -9.34 -7.09
N ARG A 301 -3.29 -8.22 -7.83
CA ARG A 301 -4.04 -8.01 -9.07
C ARG A 301 -3.22 -8.39 -10.30
N ASN A 302 -1.93 -8.09 -10.29
CA ASN A 302 -0.99 -8.41 -11.35
C ASN A 302 0.35 -8.76 -10.71
N ASN A 303 0.74 -10.03 -10.77
CA ASN A 303 1.99 -10.57 -10.23
C ASN A 303 2.94 -11.04 -11.34
N THR A 304 2.77 -10.54 -12.57
CA THR A 304 3.53 -11.03 -13.73
C THR A 304 5.03 -10.76 -13.59
N VAL A 305 5.40 -9.59 -13.10
CA VAL A 305 6.82 -9.23 -12.88
C VAL A 305 7.40 -10.08 -11.76
N PHE A 306 6.67 -10.25 -10.66
CA PHE A 306 7.08 -11.14 -9.56
C PHE A 306 7.33 -12.57 -10.06
N ARG A 307 6.33 -13.18 -10.73
CA ARG A 307 6.42 -14.57 -11.21
C ARG A 307 7.55 -14.77 -12.21
N SER A 308 7.70 -13.85 -13.15
CA SER A 308 8.77 -13.91 -14.16
C SER A 308 10.15 -13.86 -13.50
N LYS A 309 10.36 -12.90 -12.58
CA LYS A 309 11.64 -12.76 -11.88
C LYS A 309 11.91 -13.96 -10.95
N MET A 310 10.91 -14.39 -10.18
CA MET A 310 11.04 -15.54 -9.29
C MET A 310 11.38 -16.80 -10.09
N SER A 311 10.64 -17.10 -11.17
CA SER A 311 10.89 -18.28 -12.01
C SER A 311 12.32 -18.29 -12.57
N SER A 312 12.83 -17.13 -13.02
CA SER A 312 14.21 -17.02 -13.51
C SER A 312 15.29 -17.31 -12.45
N MET A 313 14.96 -17.21 -11.16
CA MET A 313 15.87 -17.45 -10.05
C MET A 313 15.68 -18.82 -9.40
N THR A 314 14.61 -19.53 -9.77
CA THR A 314 14.23 -20.82 -9.19
C THR A 314 14.24 -21.98 -10.19
N THR A 315 14.67 -21.73 -11.42
CA THR A 315 14.89 -22.76 -12.46
C THR A 315 16.18 -23.51 -12.20
#